data_AF-A0A2I1CHJ9-F1
#
_entry.id   AF-A0A2I1CHJ9-F1
#
_cell.length_a   1.000
_cell.length_b   1.000
_cell.length_c   1.000
_cell.angle_alpha   90.00
_cell.angle_beta   90.00
_cell.angle_gamma   90.00
#
_symmetry.space_group_name_H-M   'P 1'
#
loop_
_entity.id
_entity.type
_entity.pdbx_description
1 polymer ?
#
loop_
_entity_poly.entity_id
_entity_poly.type
_entity_poly.pdbx_seq_one_letter_code
_entity_poly.pdbx_strand_id
1 'polypeptide(L)'
;MAEKRRAPDDYVEDLTKRPEPKTFKKVRFQLPRNEEGLPEKDVPATNTDDELMARRRVMRVKELAHDILAAMYYDIHRLCWLRNDLMHNRIERYPDLHFYKTQHQEATWLLDRAIRQEMLAKVGQTSGHDWTYVSKQEARRVGQFIRRLNWRILAICALSEAFRLAFYNEDQKVWAVLMLKIKENWASIDVFAQSRGLDWQGQLLKHADKQILGLQHALIPRSDVAHDHFHHMVLANGSFRRPVYEGQSQINISHGNIFNPSYFKDKKDPTIRVHDRDGPCDLCYAERECNCRIPRPILAMCLVELVDYPHKGIGVRALARFKKGDILDEYVGELRPVDYKDDRVYALLHESKMTEGHPLALISAKRHGNWTRYLNHSCKPSTTFLKMTVGKRTIMAVQAVRDIDIFEEITIDYGTGYWKNRKCLCGEPGCCSQAATEEETEA
;
A
#
# COMPACT_ATOMS: atom_id res chain seq x y z
N MET A 1 -72.05 2.73 -11.69
CA MET A 1 -71.05 1.75 -11.20
C MET A 1 -69.69 2.18 -11.72
N ALA A 2 -68.87 2.81 -10.88
CA ALA A 2 -67.52 3.21 -11.22
C ALA A 2 -66.56 2.38 -10.35
N GLU A 3 -65.91 1.39 -10.96
CA GLU A 3 -64.90 0.57 -10.30
C GLU A 3 -63.59 1.36 -10.18
N LYS A 4 -63.19 1.61 -8.93
CA LYS A 4 -61.85 2.10 -8.58
C LYS A 4 -60.83 1.00 -8.89
N ARG A 5 -60.00 1.20 -9.92
CA ARG A 5 -58.78 0.40 -10.12
C ARG A 5 -57.79 0.75 -9.00
N ARG A 6 -57.49 -0.23 -8.13
CA ARG A 6 -56.34 -0.17 -7.20
C ARG A 6 -55.04 -0.19 -8.01
N ALA A 7 -54.06 0.57 -7.56
CA ALA A 7 -52.69 0.50 -8.07
C ALA A 7 -52.09 -0.90 -7.79
N PRO A 8 -51.17 -1.40 -8.63
CA PRO A 8 -50.48 -2.66 -8.38
C PRO A 8 -49.62 -2.53 -7.13
N ASP A 9 -49.68 -3.53 -6.25
CA ASP A 9 -48.84 -3.63 -5.07
C ASP A 9 -47.35 -3.53 -5.45
N ASP A 10 -46.60 -2.67 -4.75
CA ASP A 10 -45.13 -2.59 -4.83
C ASP A 10 -44.53 -3.92 -4.34
N TYR A 11 -44.35 -4.87 -5.25
CA TYR A 11 -43.66 -6.12 -4.98
C TYR A 11 -42.15 -5.84 -4.94
N VAL A 12 -41.59 -5.75 -3.73
CA VAL A 12 -40.13 -5.75 -3.53
C VAL A 12 -39.64 -7.17 -3.84
N GLU A 13 -38.97 -7.33 -4.99
CA GLU A 13 -38.34 -8.58 -5.37
C GLU A 13 -37.36 -9.06 -4.27
N ASP A 14 -37.50 -10.30 -3.81
CA ASP A 14 -36.65 -10.88 -2.77
C ASP A 14 -35.27 -11.25 -3.35
N LEU A 15 -34.38 -10.26 -3.36
CA LEU A 15 -32.99 -10.39 -3.78
C LEU A 15 -32.10 -11.12 -2.73
N THR A 16 -32.67 -11.69 -1.66
CA THR A 16 -31.91 -12.11 -0.46
C THR A 16 -31.59 -13.60 -0.33
N LYS A 17 -32.04 -14.48 -1.25
CA LYS A 17 -31.72 -15.91 -1.15
C LYS A 17 -30.25 -16.20 -1.48
N ARG A 18 -29.39 -16.01 -0.47
CA ARG A 18 -28.05 -16.60 -0.38
C ARG A 18 -28.24 -18.12 -0.20
N PRO A 19 -27.73 -18.98 -1.10
CA PRO A 19 -27.60 -20.40 -0.76
C PRO A 19 -26.74 -20.50 0.49
N GLU A 20 -27.18 -21.30 1.48
CA GLU A 20 -26.46 -21.42 2.75
C GLU A 20 -24.96 -21.59 2.53
N PRO A 21 -24.11 -20.79 3.20
CA PRO A 21 -22.68 -20.87 3.00
C PRO A 21 -22.23 -22.30 3.33
N LYS A 22 -21.70 -23.01 2.33
CA LYS A 22 -20.96 -24.25 2.58
C LYS A 22 -19.92 -23.90 3.64
N THR A 23 -19.88 -24.68 4.72
CA THR A 23 -18.92 -24.52 5.80
C THR A 23 -17.50 -24.65 5.25
N PHE A 24 -16.91 -23.53 4.82
CA PHE A 24 -15.51 -23.49 4.44
C PHE A 24 -14.70 -23.66 5.72
N LYS A 25 -13.88 -24.72 5.78
CA LYS A 25 -12.88 -24.89 6.83
C LYS A 25 -12.08 -23.59 6.92
N LYS A 26 -12.06 -22.98 8.12
CA LYS A 26 -11.23 -21.82 8.45
C LYS A 26 -9.78 -22.14 8.08
N VAL A 27 -9.30 -21.66 6.94
CA VAL A 27 -7.86 -21.56 6.70
C VAL A 27 -7.42 -20.26 7.36
N ARG A 28 -7.04 -20.38 8.63
CA ARG A 28 -6.39 -19.29 9.36
C ARG A 28 -5.00 -19.14 8.72
N PHE A 29 -4.72 -18.02 8.05
CA PHE A 29 -3.33 -17.64 7.80
C PHE A 29 -2.70 -17.35 9.17
N GLN A 30 -2.02 -18.35 9.73
CA GLN A 30 -1.13 -18.12 10.87
C GLN A 30 0.15 -17.53 10.30
N LEU A 31 0.35 -16.23 10.49
CA LEU A 31 1.68 -15.66 10.45
C LEU A 31 2.49 -16.32 11.60
N PRO A 32 3.73 -16.77 11.37
CA PRO A 32 4.55 -17.34 12.42
C PRO A 32 4.69 -16.31 13.55
N ARG A 33 4.23 -16.68 14.74
CA ARG A 33 4.56 -15.96 15.96
C ARG A 33 6.01 -16.29 16.29
N ASN A 34 6.90 -15.32 16.22
CA ASN A 34 8.18 -15.43 16.90
C ASN A 34 7.90 -15.30 18.40
N GLU A 35 7.66 -16.44 19.05
CA GLU A 35 7.83 -16.58 20.50
C GLU A 35 9.33 -16.86 20.75
N GLU A 36 10.15 -15.81 20.71
CA GLU A 36 11.49 -15.86 21.31
C GLU A 36 11.46 -15.02 22.58
N GLY A 37 11.51 -15.71 23.72
CA GLY A 37 11.63 -15.10 25.04
C GLY A 37 12.95 -14.36 25.17
N LEU A 38 12.87 -13.07 25.46
CA LEU A 38 13.99 -12.30 26.00
C LEU A 38 14.05 -12.50 27.52
N PRO A 39 15.24 -12.63 28.12
CA PRO A 39 15.37 -12.82 29.56
C PRO A 39 15.00 -11.52 30.30
N GLU A 40 14.05 -11.62 31.21
CA GLU A 40 13.71 -10.58 32.19
C GLU A 40 14.98 -10.22 32.97
N LYS A 41 15.48 -9.00 32.77
CA LYS A 41 16.39 -8.37 33.73
C LYS A 41 15.55 -7.55 34.69
N ASP A 42 15.77 -7.78 35.97
CA ASP A 42 15.13 -7.14 37.11
C ASP A 42 15.12 -5.61 36.98
N VAL A 43 13.94 -5.06 36.69
CA VAL A 43 13.63 -3.64 36.83
C VAL A 43 12.60 -3.53 37.96
N PRO A 44 12.80 -2.65 38.97
CA PRO A 44 11.87 -2.54 40.09
C PRO A 44 10.45 -2.21 39.61
N ALA A 45 9.49 -3.03 40.03
CA ALA A 45 8.09 -2.90 39.65
C ALA A 45 7.45 -1.65 40.25
N THR A 46 7.36 -0.59 39.45
CA THR A 46 6.46 0.54 39.71
C THR A 46 5.62 0.83 38.46
N ASN A 47 4.69 -0.07 38.17
CA ASN A 47 3.35 0.16 37.61
C ASN A 47 2.66 -1.21 37.51
N THR A 48 1.51 -1.34 38.19
CA THR A 48 0.77 -2.59 38.43
C THR A 48 0.60 -3.46 37.16
N ASP A 49 0.79 -4.78 37.27
CA ASP A 49 0.69 -5.75 36.16
C ASP A 49 -0.58 -5.60 35.29
N ASP A 50 -1.67 -5.09 35.87
CA ASP A 50 -2.91 -4.76 35.16
C ASP A 50 -2.74 -3.67 34.11
N GLU A 51 -1.92 -2.64 34.35
CA GLU A 51 -1.61 -1.60 33.36
C GLU A 51 -0.79 -2.17 32.20
N LEU A 52 0.17 -3.04 32.49
CA LEU A 52 0.99 -3.71 31.48
C LEU A 52 0.11 -4.63 30.62
N MET A 53 -0.78 -5.41 31.25
CA MET A 53 -1.75 -6.25 30.54
C MET A 53 -2.74 -5.43 29.71
N ALA A 54 -3.23 -4.30 30.23
CA ALA A 54 -4.10 -3.39 29.48
C ALA A 54 -3.38 -2.80 28.27
N ARG A 55 -2.13 -2.35 28.42
CA ARG A 55 -1.27 -1.88 27.31
C ARG A 55 -1.07 -2.97 26.27
N ARG A 56 -0.74 -4.21 26.67
CA ARG A 56 -0.62 -5.37 25.77
C ARG A 56 -1.92 -5.71 25.04
N ARG A 57 -3.10 -5.52 25.67
CA ARG A 57 -4.40 -5.69 25.01
C ARG A 57 -4.65 -4.61 23.96
N VAL A 58 -4.37 -3.34 24.28
CA VAL A 58 -4.53 -2.22 23.34
C VAL A 58 -3.60 -2.37 22.13
N MET A 59 -2.35 -2.78 22.35
CA MET A 59 -1.39 -3.07 21.27
C MET A 59 -1.92 -4.14 20.32
N ARG A 60 -2.40 -5.27 20.86
CA ARG A 60 -2.98 -6.36 20.04
C ARG A 60 -4.17 -5.91 19.19
N VAL A 61 -5.02 -5.02 19.72
CA VAL A 61 -6.16 -4.47 18.96
C VAL A 61 -5.67 -3.60 17.80
N LYS A 62 -4.65 -2.78 18.02
CA LYS A 62 -4.05 -1.95 16.96
C LYS A 62 -3.37 -2.79 15.89
N GLU A 63 -2.58 -3.79 16.30
CA GLU A 63 -1.87 -4.71 15.40
C GLU A 63 -2.85 -5.46 14.49
N LEU A 64 -3.95 -5.96 15.05
CA LEU A 64 -5.00 -6.65 14.29
C LEU A 64 -5.73 -5.71 13.32
N ALA A 65 -6.00 -4.46 13.72
CA ALA A 65 -6.57 -3.48 12.81
C ALA A 65 -5.61 -3.17 11.63
N HIS A 66 -4.31 -3.10 11.91
CA HIS A 66 -3.28 -2.95 10.88
C HIS A 66 -3.17 -4.19 9.97
N ASP A 67 -3.29 -5.41 10.52
CA ASP A 67 -3.35 -6.67 9.74
C ASP A 67 -4.52 -6.63 8.75
N ILE A 68 -5.70 -6.26 9.23
CA ILE A 68 -6.91 -6.17 8.41
C ILE A 68 -6.71 -5.13 7.30
N LEU A 69 -6.15 -3.96 7.61
CA LEU A 69 -5.91 -2.91 6.61
C LEU A 69 -4.90 -3.34 5.55
N ALA A 70 -3.79 -3.96 5.94
CA ALA A 70 -2.81 -4.49 4.99
C ALA A 70 -3.44 -5.55 4.07
N ALA A 71 -4.27 -6.43 4.64
CA ALA A 71 -5.03 -7.41 3.86
C ALA A 71 -6.05 -6.74 2.92
N MET A 72 -6.68 -5.62 3.32
CA MET A 72 -7.57 -4.86 2.44
C MET A 72 -6.84 -4.29 1.21
N TYR A 73 -5.66 -3.67 1.38
CA TYR A 73 -4.87 -3.18 0.24
C TYR A 73 -4.42 -4.33 -0.68
N TYR A 74 -4.03 -5.46 -0.09
CA TYR A 74 -3.67 -6.66 -0.84
C TYR A 74 -4.86 -7.21 -1.65
N ASP A 75 -6.03 -7.37 -1.03
CA ASP A 75 -7.24 -7.87 -1.68
C ASP A 75 -7.65 -6.97 -2.87
N ILE A 76 -7.65 -5.65 -2.65
CA ILE A 76 -7.99 -4.67 -3.69
C ILE A 76 -6.98 -4.75 -4.83
N HIS A 77 -5.68 -4.79 -4.53
CA HIS A 77 -4.64 -4.92 -5.54
C HIS A 77 -4.80 -6.22 -6.35
N ARG A 78 -5.01 -7.34 -5.67
CA ARG A 78 -5.23 -8.65 -6.29
C ARG A 78 -6.43 -8.63 -7.21
N LEU A 79 -7.53 -8.01 -6.80
CA LEU A 79 -8.74 -7.92 -7.62
C LEU A 79 -8.50 -7.08 -8.89
N CYS A 80 -7.83 -5.94 -8.77
CA CYS A 80 -7.43 -5.12 -9.92
C CYS A 80 -6.47 -5.85 -10.86
N TRP A 81 -5.50 -6.58 -10.31
CA TRP A 81 -4.56 -7.38 -11.09
C TRP A 81 -5.28 -8.47 -11.88
N LEU A 82 -6.18 -9.21 -11.23
CA LEU A 82 -7.03 -10.22 -11.89
C LEU A 82 -7.90 -9.61 -12.99
N ARG A 83 -8.52 -8.44 -12.74
CA ARG A 83 -9.30 -7.72 -13.76
C ARG A 83 -8.44 -7.39 -14.98
N ASN A 84 -7.24 -6.87 -14.75
CA ASN A 84 -6.33 -6.53 -15.84
C ASN A 84 -5.94 -7.79 -16.64
N ASP A 85 -5.68 -8.92 -16.00
CA ASP A 85 -5.41 -10.16 -16.72
C ASP A 85 -6.64 -10.72 -17.46
N LEU A 86 -7.84 -10.59 -16.90
CA LEU A 86 -9.09 -10.91 -17.60
C LEU A 86 -9.23 -10.09 -18.89
N MET A 87 -9.05 -8.78 -18.80
CA MET A 87 -9.19 -7.85 -19.94
C MET A 87 -8.21 -8.14 -21.09
N HIS A 88 -7.07 -8.75 -20.78
CA HIS A 88 -6.05 -9.11 -21.77
C HIS A 88 -6.05 -10.60 -22.14
N ASN A 89 -7.09 -11.36 -21.74
CA ASN A 89 -7.19 -12.80 -21.94
C ASN A 89 -5.96 -13.59 -21.42
N ARG A 90 -5.35 -13.14 -20.32
CA ARG A 90 -4.15 -13.73 -19.71
C ARG A 90 -4.44 -14.70 -18.56
N ILE A 91 -5.70 -14.95 -18.24
CA ILE A 91 -6.04 -15.94 -17.20
C ILE A 91 -6.09 -17.33 -17.80
N GLU A 92 -5.15 -18.15 -17.37
CA GLU A 92 -5.02 -19.55 -17.77
C GLU A 92 -5.86 -20.49 -16.86
N ARG A 93 -6.40 -19.97 -15.74
CA ARG A 93 -6.90 -20.80 -14.62
C ARG A 93 -8.33 -20.46 -14.19
N TYR A 94 -9.22 -21.46 -14.17
CA TYR A 94 -10.59 -21.35 -13.68
C TYR A 94 -10.74 -20.82 -12.22
N PRO A 95 -9.87 -21.20 -11.25
CA PRO A 95 -9.95 -20.71 -9.87
C PRO A 95 -9.86 -19.18 -9.73
N ASP A 96 -9.06 -18.50 -10.58
CA ASP A 96 -8.85 -17.06 -10.50
C ASP A 96 -10.11 -16.28 -10.93
N LEU A 97 -10.76 -16.75 -12.00
CA LEU A 97 -12.06 -16.21 -12.44
C LEU A 97 -13.16 -16.46 -11.41
N HIS A 98 -13.17 -17.66 -10.78
CA HIS A 98 -14.12 -17.98 -9.73
C HIS A 98 -13.95 -17.04 -8.53
N PHE A 99 -12.71 -16.88 -8.05
CA PHE A 99 -12.40 -15.94 -6.97
C PHE A 99 -12.87 -14.52 -7.31
N TYR A 100 -12.51 -13.99 -8.48
CA TYR A 100 -12.93 -12.65 -8.92
C TYR A 100 -14.45 -12.47 -8.86
N LYS A 101 -15.22 -13.41 -9.44
CA LYS A 101 -16.69 -13.37 -9.42
C LYS A 101 -17.25 -13.42 -8.01
N THR A 102 -16.73 -14.31 -7.16
CA THR A 102 -17.17 -14.43 -5.76
C THR A 102 -16.92 -13.16 -4.99
N GLN A 103 -15.78 -12.49 -5.17
CA GLN A 103 -15.49 -11.22 -4.49
C GLN A 103 -16.50 -10.12 -4.86
N HIS A 104 -16.85 -9.99 -6.14
CA HIS A 104 -17.88 -9.04 -6.59
C HIS A 104 -19.28 -9.40 -6.08
N GLN A 105 -19.64 -10.68 -6.08
CA GLN A 105 -20.95 -11.15 -5.62
C GLN A 105 -21.15 -10.88 -4.12
N GLU A 106 -20.17 -11.23 -3.29
CA GLU A 106 -20.24 -11.01 -1.84
C GLU A 106 -20.24 -9.51 -1.49
N ALA A 107 -19.51 -8.67 -2.23
CA ALA A 107 -19.55 -7.22 -2.07
C ALA A 107 -20.94 -6.65 -2.41
N THR A 108 -21.51 -7.15 -3.51
CA THR A 108 -22.86 -6.78 -3.95
C THR A 108 -23.91 -7.13 -2.90
N TRP A 109 -23.84 -8.33 -2.31
CA TRP A 109 -24.76 -8.73 -1.25
C TRP A 109 -24.67 -7.85 -0.01
N LEU A 110 -23.47 -7.45 0.41
CA LEU A 110 -23.30 -6.51 1.52
C LEU A 110 -23.97 -5.17 1.21
N LEU A 111 -23.70 -4.61 0.03
CA LEU A 111 -24.22 -3.30 -0.38
C LEU A 111 -25.74 -3.30 -0.55
N ASP A 112 -26.32 -4.35 -1.13
CA ASP A 112 -27.77 -4.48 -1.31
C ASP A 112 -28.49 -4.47 0.06
N ARG A 113 -27.92 -5.18 1.04
CA ARG A 113 -28.44 -5.23 2.40
C ARG A 113 -28.30 -3.88 3.11
N ALA A 114 -27.16 -3.22 2.96
CA ALA A 114 -26.93 -1.87 3.48
C ALA A 114 -27.94 -0.87 2.91
N ILE A 115 -28.19 -0.92 1.61
CA ILE A 115 -29.15 -0.07 0.90
C ILE A 115 -30.58 -0.34 1.37
N ARG A 116 -30.98 -1.61 1.48
CA ARG A 116 -32.30 -1.99 2.01
C ARG A 116 -32.53 -1.44 3.42
N GLN A 117 -31.52 -1.49 4.29
CA GLN A 117 -31.62 -0.96 5.65
C GLN A 117 -31.85 0.56 5.67
N GLU A 118 -31.13 1.31 4.83
CA GLU A 118 -31.31 2.76 4.72
C GLU A 118 -32.68 3.14 4.11
N MET A 119 -33.21 2.33 3.19
CA MET A 119 -34.57 2.50 2.67
C MET A 119 -35.62 2.24 3.76
N LEU A 120 -35.50 1.16 4.52
CA LEU A 120 -36.42 0.81 5.60
C LEU A 120 -36.43 1.87 6.72
N ALA A 121 -35.26 2.41 7.07
CA ALA A 121 -35.13 3.48 8.03
C ALA A 121 -35.90 4.75 7.60
N LYS A 122 -35.98 5.06 6.30
CA LYS A 122 -36.73 6.21 5.78
C LYS A 122 -38.25 6.07 5.90
N VAL A 123 -38.78 4.85 5.73
CA VAL A 123 -40.23 4.60 5.73
C VAL A 123 -40.77 4.46 7.17
N GLY A 124 -39.92 4.62 8.20
CA GLY A 124 -40.29 4.37 9.60
C GLY A 124 -40.61 2.89 9.87
N GLN A 125 -40.43 2.03 8.87
CA GLN A 125 -40.60 0.59 8.98
C GLN A 125 -39.29 0.01 9.48
N THR A 126 -39.11 0.01 10.80
CA THR A 126 -38.19 -0.96 11.43
C THR A 126 -38.84 -2.34 11.28
N SER A 127 -38.65 -2.97 10.12
CA SER A 127 -39.35 -4.21 9.72
C SER A 127 -39.48 -5.20 10.88
N GLY A 128 -40.72 -5.56 11.21
CA GLY A 128 -41.08 -6.40 12.34
C GLY A 128 -40.74 -7.88 12.22
N HIS A 129 -39.86 -8.31 11.31
CA HIS A 129 -39.56 -9.73 11.14
C HIS A 129 -38.06 -9.98 10.94
N ASP A 130 -37.49 -10.69 11.91
CA ASP A 130 -36.17 -11.32 11.99
C ASP A 130 -34.95 -10.45 12.37
N TRP A 131 -34.90 -10.08 13.66
CA TRP A 131 -33.80 -9.34 14.29
C TRP A 131 -32.81 -10.27 15.00
N THR A 132 -32.10 -11.11 14.27
CA THR A 132 -30.94 -11.81 14.85
C THR A 132 -29.85 -10.80 15.27
N TYR A 133 -29.01 -11.15 16.26
CA TYR A 133 -27.95 -10.25 16.75
C TYR A 133 -27.03 -9.73 15.62
N VAL A 134 -26.76 -10.59 14.64
CA VAL A 134 -25.93 -10.30 13.46
C VAL A 134 -26.54 -9.19 12.61
N SER A 135 -27.87 -9.18 12.40
CA SER A 135 -28.52 -8.15 11.57
C SER A 135 -28.52 -6.77 12.23
N LYS A 136 -28.63 -6.70 13.57
CA LYS A 136 -28.49 -5.45 14.35
C LYS A 136 -27.07 -4.88 14.29
N GLN A 137 -26.07 -5.73 14.45
CA GLN A 137 -24.67 -5.31 14.39
C GLN A 137 -24.31 -4.75 13.03
N GLU A 138 -24.71 -5.44 11.96
CA GLU A 138 -24.54 -5.01 10.58
C GLU A 138 -25.21 -3.66 10.32
N ALA A 139 -26.48 -3.49 10.67
CA ALA A 139 -27.18 -2.21 10.50
C ALA A 139 -26.47 -1.06 11.22
N ARG A 140 -26.00 -1.31 12.44
CA ARG A 140 -25.21 -0.31 13.19
C ARG A 140 -23.90 0.03 12.45
N ARG A 141 -23.21 -0.97 11.91
CA ARG A 141 -21.93 -0.79 11.21
C ARG A 141 -22.11 -0.05 9.89
N VAL A 142 -23.11 -0.40 9.08
CA VAL A 142 -23.49 0.34 7.86
C VAL A 142 -23.76 1.80 8.18
N GLY A 143 -24.70 2.04 9.11
CA GLY A 143 -25.08 3.40 9.46
C GLY A 143 -23.91 4.20 10.05
N GLN A 144 -23.01 3.58 10.82
CA GLN A 144 -21.78 4.21 11.29
C GLN A 144 -20.83 4.56 10.13
N PHE A 145 -20.69 3.67 9.14
CA PHE A 145 -19.80 3.85 8.00
C PHE A 145 -20.26 4.98 7.10
N ILE A 146 -21.53 4.97 6.68
CA ILE A 146 -22.07 5.99 5.79
C ILE A 146 -22.05 7.38 6.44
N ARG A 147 -22.37 7.50 7.74
CA ARG A 147 -22.33 8.79 8.45
C ARG A 147 -20.92 9.35 8.64
N ARG A 148 -19.89 8.50 8.72
CA ARG A 148 -18.50 8.92 8.96
C ARG A 148 -17.68 9.07 7.67
N LEU A 149 -18.11 8.39 6.62
CA LEU A 149 -17.45 8.31 5.31
C LEU A 149 -18.51 8.52 4.23
N ASN A 150 -18.64 7.59 3.27
CA ASN A 150 -19.61 7.64 2.19
C ASN A 150 -19.76 6.25 1.55
N TRP A 151 -20.75 6.12 0.65
CA TRP A 151 -21.05 4.89 -0.07
C TRP A 151 -19.92 4.38 -0.96
N ARG A 152 -19.14 5.29 -1.54
CA ARG A 152 -18.01 4.94 -2.41
C ARG A 152 -16.92 4.21 -1.64
N ILE A 153 -16.49 4.75 -0.50
CA ILE A 153 -15.48 4.09 0.34
C ILE A 153 -16.02 2.76 0.86
N LEU A 154 -17.32 2.68 1.20
CA LEU A 154 -17.93 1.40 1.60
C LEU A 154 -17.89 0.38 0.46
N ALA A 155 -18.22 0.77 -0.78
CA ALA A 155 -18.19 -0.12 -1.94
C ALA A 155 -16.77 -0.59 -2.29
N ILE A 156 -15.78 0.30 -2.20
CA ILE A 156 -14.36 -0.06 -2.36
C ILE A 156 -13.95 -1.07 -1.28
N CYS A 157 -14.28 -0.81 -0.01
CA CYS A 157 -13.94 -1.71 1.08
C CYS A 157 -14.68 -3.04 0.98
N ALA A 158 -15.95 -3.06 0.56
CA ALA A 158 -16.77 -4.27 0.43
C ALA A 158 -16.20 -5.30 -0.58
N LEU A 159 -15.36 -4.85 -1.51
CA LEU A 159 -14.62 -5.73 -2.44
C LEU A 159 -13.46 -6.48 -1.77
N SER A 160 -12.98 -6.04 -0.60
CA SER A 160 -12.01 -6.78 0.19
C SER A 160 -12.70 -7.84 1.04
N GLU A 161 -12.19 -9.07 0.95
CA GLU A 161 -12.60 -10.16 1.82
C GLU A 161 -12.25 -9.86 3.28
N ALA A 162 -11.04 -9.33 3.54
CA ALA A 162 -10.60 -8.95 4.88
C ALA A 162 -11.55 -7.92 5.52
N PHE A 163 -11.97 -6.90 4.76
CA PHE A 163 -12.96 -5.94 5.26
C PHE A 163 -14.30 -6.61 5.59
N ARG A 164 -14.82 -7.48 4.71
CA ARG A 164 -16.09 -8.17 4.97
C ARG A 164 -16.01 -9.09 6.18
N LEU A 165 -14.92 -9.84 6.33
CA LEU A 165 -14.69 -10.67 7.50
C LEU A 165 -14.65 -9.83 8.78
N ALA A 166 -13.97 -8.67 8.72
CA ALA A 166 -13.95 -7.73 9.83
C ALA A 166 -15.33 -7.15 10.14
N PHE A 167 -16.06 -6.79 9.10
CA PHE A 167 -17.39 -6.22 9.15
C PHE A 167 -18.41 -7.18 9.77
N TYR A 168 -18.28 -8.50 9.57
CA TYR A 168 -19.20 -9.48 10.15
C TYR A 168 -18.75 -10.03 11.50
N ASN A 169 -17.45 -10.29 11.69
CA ASN A 169 -17.00 -11.17 12.76
C ASN A 169 -16.18 -10.47 13.86
N GLU A 170 -15.54 -9.35 13.57
CA GLU A 170 -14.63 -8.73 14.55
C GLU A 170 -15.38 -8.08 15.71
N ASP A 171 -14.75 -8.03 16.87
CA ASP A 171 -15.35 -7.41 18.04
C ASP A 171 -15.48 -5.88 17.90
N GLN A 172 -16.26 -5.26 18.80
CA GLN A 172 -16.56 -3.84 18.70
C GLN A 172 -15.34 -2.93 18.91
N LYS A 173 -14.33 -3.35 19.68
CA LYS A 173 -13.11 -2.56 19.92
C LYS A 173 -12.22 -2.59 18.68
N VAL A 174 -11.96 -3.77 18.12
CA VAL A 174 -11.19 -3.92 16.86
C VAL A 174 -11.88 -3.16 15.73
N TRP A 175 -13.19 -3.33 15.58
CA TRP A 175 -13.97 -2.60 14.58
C TRP A 175 -13.89 -1.07 14.76
N ALA A 176 -13.96 -0.57 15.99
CA ALA A 176 -13.86 0.87 16.25
C ALA A 176 -12.48 1.43 15.85
N VAL A 177 -11.40 0.70 16.15
CA VAL A 177 -10.04 1.09 15.75
C VAL A 177 -9.86 1.01 14.24
N LEU A 178 -10.32 -0.08 13.61
CA LEU A 178 -10.31 -0.24 12.15
C LEU A 178 -11.05 0.91 11.46
N MET A 179 -12.26 1.23 11.93
CA MET A 179 -13.06 2.34 11.39
C MET A 179 -12.37 3.70 11.53
N LEU A 180 -11.68 3.93 12.64
CA LEU A 180 -10.89 5.15 12.83
C LEU A 180 -9.76 5.21 11.79
N LYS A 181 -9.03 4.10 11.59
CA LYS A 181 -7.92 4.03 10.63
C LYS A 181 -8.36 4.14 9.17
N ILE A 182 -9.48 3.52 8.79
CA ILE A 182 -10.12 3.71 7.48
C ILE A 182 -10.50 5.19 7.31
N LYS A 183 -11.05 5.83 8.36
CA LYS A 183 -11.39 7.25 8.31
C LYS A 183 -10.16 8.14 8.18
N GLU A 184 -9.07 7.85 8.88
CA GLU A 184 -7.82 8.60 8.77
C GLU A 184 -7.19 8.48 7.37
N ASN A 185 -7.38 7.34 6.70
CA ASN A 185 -6.72 7.00 5.44
C ASN A 185 -7.69 6.85 4.25
N TRP A 186 -8.90 7.42 4.32
CA TRP A 186 -9.92 7.24 3.29
C TRP A 186 -9.44 7.68 1.91
N ALA A 187 -8.67 8.78 1.83
CA ALA A 187 -8.13 9.30 0.58
C ALA A 187 -7.09 8.36 -0.04
N SER A 188 -6.31 7.66 0.79
CA SER A 188 -5.37 6.65 0.33
C SER A 188 -6.11 5.45 -0.27
N ILE A 189 -7.10 4.90 0.45
CA ILE A 189 -7.95 3.80 -0.06
C ILE A 189 -8.60 4.20 -1.39
N ASP A 190 -9.11 5.44 -1.46
CA ASP A 190 -9.77 5.98 -2.63
C ASP A 190 -8.84 6.08 -3.84
N VAL A 191 -7.67 6.69 -3.67
CA VAL A 191 -6.67 6.85 -4.75
C VAL A 191 -6.07 5.52 -5.14
N PHE A 192 -5.84 4.62 -4.18
CA PHE A 192 -5.34 3.27 -4.44
C PHE A 192 -6.30 2.48 -5.34
N ALA A 193 -7.60 2.54 -5.08
CA ALA A 193 -8.63 1.93 -5.91
C ALA A 193 -8.72 2.56 -7.31
N GLN A 194 -8.71 3.91 -7.40
CA GLN A 194 -8.79 4.64 -8.67
C GLN A 194 -7.60 4.38 -9.58
N SER A 195 -6.39 4.48 -9.04
CA SER A 195 -5.13 4.29 -9.77
C SER A 195 -4.94 2.89 -10.36
N ARG A 196 -5.77 1.93 -9.92
CA ARG A 196 -5.76 0.53 -10.37
C ARG A 196 -7.03 0.14 -11.11
N GLY A 197 -7.92 1.10 -11.40
CA GLY A 197 -9.16 0.87 -12.13
C GLY A 197 -10.10 -0.14 -11.44
N LEU A 198 -10.22 -0.07 -10.11
CA LEU A 198 -11.15 -0.91 -9.36
C LEU A 198 -12.60 -0.60 -9.76
N ASP A 199 -13.36 -1.61 -10.20
CA ASP A 199 -14.78 -1.46 -10.52
C ASP A 199 -15.66 -1.62 -9.26
N TRP A 200 -15.69 -0.57 -8.44
CA TRP A 200 -16.60 -0.47 -7.30
C TRP A 200 -17.96 0.13 -7.67
N GLN A 201 -18.04 0.89 -8.77
CA GLN A 201 -19.24 1.62 -9.17
C GLN A 201 -20.37 0.71 -9.63
N GLY A 202 -20.05 -0.38 -10.36
CA GLY A 202 -21.06 -1.30 -10.90
C GLY A 202 -22.01 -1.85 -9.83
N GLN A 203 -21.53 -2.01 -8.58
CA GLN A 203 -22.32 -2.52 -7.46
C GLN A 203 -23.37 -1.52 -6.95
N LEU A 204 -23.10 -0.21 -7.08
CA LEU A 204 -23.98 0.86 -6.62
C LEU A 204 -24.89 1.39 -7.73
N LEU A 205 -24.46 1.28 -9.00
CA LEU A 205 -25.17 1.88 -10.14
C LEU A 205 -26.59 1.31 -10.33
N LYS A 206 -26.79 0.03 -10.01
CA LYS A 206 -28.11 -0.64 -10.00
C LYS A 206 -29.11 -0.09 -8.96
N HIS A 207 -28.67 0.87 -8.15
CA HIS A 207 -29.48 1.54 -7.15
C HIS A 207 -29.51 3.06 -7.35
N ALA A 208 -29.01 3.56 -8.48
CA ALA A 208 -28.92 4.99 -8.77
C ALA A 208 -30.28 5.69 -8.81
N ASP A 209 -31.32 4.96 -9.21
CA ASP A 209 -32.73 5.38 -9.23
C ASP A 209 -33.33 5.53 -7.83
N LYS A 210 -32.72 4.90 -6.82
CA LYS A 210 -33.21 4.93 -5.44
C LYS A 210 -32.79 6.22 -4.75
N GLN A 211 -33.75 6.87 -4.09
CA GLN A 211 -33.49 8.08 -3.31
C GLN A 211 -32.79 7.74 -1.98
N ILE A 212 -31.50 7.42 -2.01
CA ILE A 212 -30.69 7.06 -0.83
C ILE A 212 -29.73 8.20 -0.51
N LEU A 213 -29.70 8.62 0.76
CA LEU A 213 -28.89 9.76 1.17
C LEU A 213 -27.40 9.50 0.86
N GLY A 214 -26.79 10.44 0.14
CA GLY A 214 -25.36 10.39 -0.22
C GLY A 214 -24.99 9.41 -1.35
N LEU A 215 -25.92 8.61 -1.88
CA LEU A 215 -25.61 7.64 -2.94
C LEU A 215 -25.32 8.33 -4.27
N GLN A 216 -26.14 9.31 -4.66
CA GLN A 216 -25.94 10.07 -5.91
C GLN A 216 -24.59 10.79 -5.92
N HIS A 217 -24.18 11.35 -4.77
CA HIS A 217 -22.87 11.99 -4.63
C HIS A 217 -21.72 10.99 -4.78
N ALA A 218 -21.88 9.76 -4.30
CA ALA A 218 -20.87 8.72 -4.45
C ALA A 218 -20.71 8.27 -5.92
N LEU A 219 -21.78 8.30 -6.72
CA LEU A 219 -21.79 7.89 -8.12
C LEU A 219 -21.23 8.94 -9.09
N ILE A 220 -20.90 10.15 -8.63
CA ILE A 220 -20.30 11.18 -9.47
C ILE A 220 -18.97 10.65 -10.06
N PRO A 221 -18.84 10.59 -11.40
CA PRO A 221 -17.61 10.16 -12.06
C PRO A 221 -16.42 11.03 -11.65
N ARG A 222 -15.24 10.42 -11.51
CA ARG A 222 -13.97 11.14 -11.34
C ARG A 222 -13.07 10.91 -12.55
N SER A 223 -12.04 11.74 -12.66
CA SER A 223 -10.99 11.58 -13.66
C SER A 223 -10.45 10.15 -13.64
N ASP A 224 -10.48 9.50 -14.80
CA ASP A 224 -9.87 8.19 -14.97
C ASP A 224 -8.35 8.35 -14.98
N VAL A 225 -7.71 7.77 -13.97
CA VAL A 225 -6.26 7.77 -13.74
C VAL A 225 -5.71 6.35 -13.73
N ALA A 226 -6.50 5.34 -14.12
CA ALA A 226 -6.08 3.95 -14.14
C ALA A 226 -5.04 3.64 -15.23
N HIS A 227 -4.91 4.54 -16.21
CA HIS A 227 -3.95 4.46 -17.31
C HIS A 227 -2.56 4.98 -16.91
N ASP A 228 -2.50 5.81 -15.87
CA ASP A 228 -1.25 6.31 -15.33
C ASP A 228 -0.57 5.25 -14.46
N HIS A 229 0.76 5.31 -14.39
CA HIS A 229 1.45 4.52 -13.38
C HIS A 229 1.07 5.05 -11.99
N PHE A 230 0.69 4.19 -11.05
CA PHE A 230 0.19 4.63 -9.73
C PHE A 230 1.23 5.44 -8.93
N HIS A 231 2.53 5.32 -9.21
CA HIS A 231 3.59 6.20 -8.68
C HIS A 231 3.73 7.57 -9.38
N HIS A 232 2.76 7.95 -10.22
CA HIS A 232 2.56 9.31 -10.69
C HIS A 232 1.54 10.08 -9.85
N MET A 233 1.04 9.47 -8.78
CA MET A 233 0.05 10.07 -7.89
C MET A 233 0.65 10.27 -6.50
N VAL A 234 0.77 11.53 -6.10
CA VAL A 234 1.21 11.94 -4.76
C VAL A 234 -0.01 12.39 -3.98
N LEU A 235 -0.28 11.75 -2.84
CA LEU A 235 -1.33 12.16 -1.92
C LEU A 235 -0.96 13.47 -1.21
N ALA A 236 -1.83 14.47 -1.32
CA ALA A 236 -1.63 15.79 -0.74
C ALA A 236 -2.98 16.34 -0.24
N ASN A 237 -3.13 16.54 1.08
CA ASN A 237 -4.30 17.18 1.69
C ASN A 237 -5.68 16.63 1.23
N GLY A 238 -5.80 15.31 1.09
CA GLY A 238 -7.05 14.66 0.67
C GLY A 238 -7.33 14.71 -0.84
N SER A 239 -6.39 15.23 -1.64
CA SER A 239 -6.37 15.13 -3.10
C SER A 239 -5.08 14.44 -3.57
N PHE A 240 -4.86 14.37 -4.88
CA PHE A 240 -3.59 13.92 -5.45
C PHE A 240 -3.06 14.89 -6.50
N ARG A 241 -1.74 14.88 -6.69
CA ARG A 241 -1.03 15.63 -7.73
C ARG A 241 0.05 14.78 -8.37
N ARG A 242 0.57 15.22 -9.52
CA ARG A 242 1.74 14.58 -10.14
C ARG A 242 3.05 15.06 -9.49
N PRO A 243 4.08 14.19 -9.40
CA PRO A 243 5.39 14.59 -8.95
C PRO A 243 6.09 15.45 -10.02
N VAL A 244 6.59 16.61 -9.58
CA VAL A 244 7.30 17.59 -10.42
C VAL A 244 8.57 18.00 -9.68
N TYR A 245 9.67 18.12 -10.42
CA TYR A 245 10.95 18.61 -9.91
C TYR A 245 11.55 19.59 -10.93
N GLU A 246 11.99 20.77 -10.46
CA GLU A 246 12.50 21.86 -11.32
C GLU A 246 11.55 22.20 -12.49
N GLY A 247 10.24 22.22 -12.21
CA GLY A 247 9.21 22.53 -13.22
C GLY A 247 8.95 21.43 -14.25
N GLN A 248 9.59 20.27 -14.13
CA GLN A 248 9.40 19.13 -15.04
C GLN A 248 8.80 17.92 -14.35
N SER A 249 7.92 17.21 -15.07
CA SER A 249 7.37 15.94 -14.63
C SER A 249 8.45 14.88 -14.48
N GLN A 250 8.32 14.05 -13.45
CA GLN A 250 9.21 12.91 -13.21
C GLN A 250 8.56 11.63 -13.74
N ILE A 251 9.33 10.85 -14.51
CA ILE A 251 8.84 9.71 -15.28
C ILE A 251 9.19 8.42 -14.54
N ASN A 252 8.19 7.54 -14.42
CA ASN A 252 8.37 6.23 -13.79
C ASN A 252 8.94 5.24 -14.81
N ILE A 253 10.00 4.53 -14.47
CA ILE A 253 10.57 3.45 -15.27
C ILE A 253 10.54 2.13 -14.49
N SER A 254 10.15 1.05 -15.18
CA SER A 254 9.93 -0.26 -14.55
C SER A 254 10.95 -1.32 -14.97
N HIS A 255 11.93 -0.98 -15.81
CA HIS A 255 12.79 -1.94 -16.53
C HIS A 255 14.29 -1.79 -16.23
N GLY A 256 14.66 -1.49 -14.98
CA GLY A 256 16.05 -1.25 -14.61
C GLY A 256 16.56 0.12 -15.09
N ASN A 257 17.87 0.33 -14.98
CA ASN A 257 18.52 1.58 -15.37
C ASN A 257 18.50 1.83 -16.89
N ILE A 258 18.39 3.11 -17.29
CA ILE A 258 18.52 3.56 -18.68
C ILE A 258 20.00 3.77 -19.00
N PHE A 259 20.51 3.05 -19.99
CA PHE A 259 21.86 3.21 -20.50
C PHE A 259 21.87 3.97 -21.82
N ASN A 260 22.72 5.00 -21.91
CA ASN A 260 23.02 5.69 -23.17
C ASN A 260 24.52 5.55 -23.49
N PRO A 261 24.91 4.82 -24.56
CA PRO A 261 26.31 4.61 -24.90
C PRO A 261 27.10 5.88 -25.16
N SER A 262 26.46 6.97 -25.58
CA SER A 262 27.13 8.25 -25.87
C SER A 262 27.71 8.94 -24.62
N TYR A 263 27.25 8.57 -23.43
CA TYR A 263 27.75 9.13 -22.18
C TYR A 263 29.05 8.46 -21.70
N PHE A 264 29.40 7.29 -22.22
CA PHE A 264 30.51 6.47 -21.72
C PHE A 264 31.59 6.29 -22.78
N LYS A 265 32.86 6.43 -22.39
CA LYS A 265 34.02 6.38 -23.31
C LYS A 265 34.12 5.05 -24.05
N ASP A 266 33.87 3.93 -23.37
CA ASP A 266 33.93 2.59 -23.92
C ASP A 266 32.61 2.10 -24.54
N LYS A 267 31.55 2.92 -24.44
CA LYS A 267 30.19 2.63 -24.93
C LYS A 267 29.58 1.35 -24.33
N LYS A 268 30.10 0.86 -23.19
CA LYS A 268 29.59 -0.35 -22.52
C LYS A 268 28.68 0.01 -21.36
N ASP A 269 27.64 -0.79 -21.17
CA ASP A 269 26.72 -0.64 -20.04
C ASP A 269 27.47 -1.05 -18.75
N PRO A 270 27.70 -0.11 -17.81
CA PRO A 270 28.51 -0.36 -16.62
C PRO A 270 27.85 -1.34 -15.65
N THR A 271 26.56 -1.60 -15.80
CA THR A 271 25.81 -2.55 -14.97
C THR A 271 25.96 -3.99 -15.44
N ILE A 272 26.54 -4.25 -16.63
CA ILE A 272 26.78 -5.63 -17.08
C ILE A 272 27.77 -6.29 -16.12
N ARG A 273 27.39 -7.48 -15.64
CA ARG A 273 28.18 -8.28 -14.70
C ARG A 273 29.51 -8.68 -15.33
N VAL A 274 30.60 -8.35 -14.64
CA VAL A 274 31.95 -8.84 -14.91
C VAL A 274 32.34 -9.74 -13.74
N HIS A 275 32.54 -11.03 -14.01
CA HIS A 275 32.71 -12.04 -12.96
C HIS A 275 33.75 -11.67 -11.90
N ASP A 276 34.96 -11.36 -12.32
CA ASP A 276 36.08 -11.10 -11.41
C ASP A 276 35.92 -9.81 -10.60
N ARG A 277 35.05 -8.91 -11.05
CA ARG A 277 34.75 -7.63 -10.40
C ARG A 277 33.50 -7.70 -9.52
N ASP A 278 32.49 -8.47 -9.91
CA ASP A 278 31.13 -8.39 -9.35
C ASP A 278 30.73 -9.65 -8.57
N GLY A 279 31.53 -10.72 -8.63
CA GLY A 279 31.33 -11.93 -7.85
C GLY A 279 30.13 -12.79 -8.30
N PRO A 280 29.73 -13.79 -7.49
CA PRO A 280 28.63 -14.71 -7.78
C PRO A 280 27.25 -14.01 -7.75
N CYS A 281 26.25 -14.62 -8.39
CA CYS A 281 24.86 -14.14 -8.31
C CYS A 281 24.30 -14.23 -6.88
N ASP A 282 23.66 -13.18 -6.36
CA ASP A 282 23.09 -13.16 -5.00
C ASP A 282 21.79 -13.97 -4.86
N LEU A 283 21.12 -14.33 -5.95
CA LEU A 283 19.87 -15.10 -5.88
C LEU A 283 20.10 -16.61 -5.94
N CYS A 284 21.05 -17.07 -6.75
CA CYS A 284 21.29 -18.50 -6.96
C CYS A 284 22.73 -18.94 -6.66
N TYR A 285 23.59 -18.01 -6.22
CA TYR A 285 24.99 -18.25 -5.90
C TYR A 285 25.85 -18.76 -7.07
N ALA A 286 25.34 -18.70 -8.31
CA ALA A 286 26.09 -19.12 -9.48
C ALA A 286 27.30 -18.21 -9.71
N GLU A 287 28.48 -18.83 -9.71
CA GLU A 287 29.73 -18.21 -10.18
C GLU A 287 29.63 -17.89 -11.67
N ARG A 288 29.06 -18.80 -12.47
CA ARG A 288 28.87 -18.57 -13.91
C ARG A 288 27.67 -17.64 -14.21
N GLU A 289 27.56 -17.25 -15.47
CA GLU A 289 26.42 -16.49 -15.96
C GLU A 289 25.11 -17.25 -15.74
N CYS A 290 24.10 -16.59 -15.17
CA CYS A 290 22.78 -17.15 -14.95
C CYS A 290 21.70 -16.15 -15.36
N ASN A 291 20.46 -16.64 -15.51
CA ASN A 291 19.33 -15.83 -15.99
C ASN A 291 18.44 -15.31 -14.84
N CYS A 292 18.94 -15.32 -13.61
CA CYS A 292 18.22 -14.77 -12.46
C CYS A 292 17.82 -13.31 -12.70
N ARG A 293 16.61 -12.97 -12.25
CA ARG A 293 16.06 -11.62 -12.28
C ARG A 293 15.28 -11.41 -11.00
N ILE A 294 15.25 -10.18 -10.52
CA ILE A 294 14.26 -9.80 -9.51
C ILE A 294 12.88 -9.86 -10.19
N PRO A 295 11.88 -10.56 -9.60
CA PRO A 295 10.53 -10.61 -10.14
C PRO A 295 9.98 -9.19 -10.33
N ARG A 296 9.34 -8.91 -11.48
CA ARG A 296 8.68 -7.62 -11.71
C ARG A 296 7.24 -7.86 -12.18
N PRO A 297 6.24 -7.14 -11.63
CA PRO A 297 6.36 -6.20 -10.51
C PRO A 297 6.70 -6.91 -9.19
N ILE A 298 7.53 -6.30 -8.35
CA ILE A 298 7.71 -6.75 -6.97
C ILE A 298 6.46 -6.35 -6.19
N LEU A 299 5.97 -7.23 -5.31
CA LEU A 299 4.76 -6.95 -4.53
C LEU A 299 4.87 -5.66 -3.70
N ALA A 300 6.05 -5.37 -3.14
CA ALA A 300 6.31 -4.14 -2.40
C ALA A 300 6.06 -2.87 -3.25
N MET A 301 6.49 -2.86 -4.51
CA MET A 301 6.18 -1.77 -5.45
C MET A 301 4.66 -1.54 -5.57
N CYS A 302 3.84 -2.58 -5.47
CA CYS A 302 2.38 -2.46 -5.58
C CYS A 302 1.70 -2.05 -4.25
N LEU A 303 2.42 -2.08 -3.14
CA LEU A 303 1.92 -1.84 -1.77
C LEU A 303 2.66 -0.70 -1.08
N VAL A 304 3.03 0.32 -1.86
CA VAL A 304 3.51 1.62 -1.38
C VAL A 304 2.75 2.74 -2.09
N GLU A 305 2.79 3.93 -1.50
CA GLU A 305 2.20 5.13 -2.09
C GLU A 305 3.10 6.35 -1.85
N LEU A 306 2.96 7.36 -2.71
CA LEU A 306 3.65 8.63 -2.55
C LEU A 306 2.77 9.59 -1.75
N VAL A 307 3.37 10.24 -0.75
CA VAL A 307 2.66 11.15 0.17
C VAL A 307 3.47 12.42 0.34
N ASP A 308 2.80 13.58 0.39
CA ASP A 308 3.44 14.82 0.81
C ASP A 308 3.63 14.83 2.34
N TYR A 309 4.89 14.79 2.75
CA TYR A 309 5.30 14.95 4.15
C TYR A 309 5.65 16.42 4.41
N PRO A 310 5.07 17.04 5.46
CA PRO A 310 5.40 18.40 5.86
C PRO A 310 6.92 18.58 5.99
N HIS A 311 7.44 19.63 5.35
CA HIS A 311 8.87 20.03 5.36
C HIS A 311 9.86 19.05 4.71
N LYS A 312 9.47 17.80 4.43
CA LYS A 312 10.32 16.80 3.76
C LYS A 312 10.02 16.64 2.27
N GLY A 313 8.85 17.09 1.83
CA GLY A 313 8.41 16.96 0.44
C GLY A 313 7.78 15.59 0.18
N ILE A 314 7.96 15.06 -1.03
CA ILE A 314 7.37 13.77 -1.41
C ILE A 314 8.15 12.64 -0.74
N GLY A 315 7.45 11.87 0.09
CA GLY A 315 7.95 10.65 0.72
C GLY A 315 7.19 9.41 0.25
N VAL A 316 7.64 8.25 0.71
CA VAL A 316 7.00 6.96 0.45
C VAL A 316 6.38 6.43 1.73
N ARG A 317 5.14 5.95 1.66
CA ARG A 317 4.44 5.32 2.77
C ARG A 317 4.09 3.87 2.44
N ALA A 318 4.28 2.97 3.40
CA ALA A 318 3.93 1.56 3.26
C ALA A 318 2.40 1.34 3.33
N LEU A 319 1.87 0.47 2.47
CA LEU A 319 0.46 0.02 2.47
C LEU A 319 0.31 -1.45 2.89
N ALA A 320 1.43 -2.09 3.23
CA ALA A 320 1.51 -3.41 3.81
C ALA A 320 2.71 -3.48 4.75
N ARG A 321 2.83 -4.58 5.50
CA ARG A 321 4.03 -4.81 6.31
C ARG A 321 5.15 -5.40 5.48
N PHE A 322 6.36 -4.91 5.71
CA PHE A 322 7.58 -5.49 5.16
C PHE A 322 8.46 -5.99 6.30
N LYS A 323 9.09 -7.14 6.11
CA LYS A 323 9.97 -7.75 7.09
C LYS A 323 11.41 -7.31 6.89
N LYS A 324 12.17 -7.29 7.99
CA LYS A 324 13.62 -7.14 7.91
C LYS A 324 14.20 -8.13 6.90
N GLY A 325 15.01 -7.62 5.98
CA GLY A 325 15.65 -8.40 4.92
C GLY A 325 14.90 -8.38 3.58
N ASP A 326 13.63 -7.94 3.55
CA ASP A 326 12.87 -7.84 2.31
C ASP A 326 13.54 -6.86 1.33
N ILE A 327 13.70 -7.30 0.08
CA ILE A 327 14.11 -6.44 -1.03
C ILE A 327 12.85 -5.78 -1.58
N LEU A 328 12.75 -4.45 -1.43
CA LEU A 328 11.55 -3.70 -1.77
C LEU A 328 11.50 -3.32 -3.26
N ASP A 329 12.60 -2.81 -3.81
CA ASP A 329 12.78 -2.55 -5.24
C ASP A 329 14.25 -2.25 -5.58
N GLU A 330 14.53 -2.07 -6.87
CA GLU A 330 15.78 -1.50 -7.37
C GLU A 330 15.72 0.04 -7.35
N TYR A 331 16.83 0.70 -6.99
CA TYR A 331 17.01 2.12 -7.22
C TYR A 331 17.49 2.33 -8.66
N VAL A 332 16.60 2.88 -9.50
CA VAL A 332 16.82 3.01 -10.95
C VAL A 332 16.80 4.46 -11.41
N GLY A 333 17.51 4.71 -12.51
CA GLY A 333 17.49 5.98 -13.21
C GLY A 333 18.32 5.95 -14.50
N GLU A 334 18.79 7.11 -14.94
CA GLU A 334 19.71 7.22 -16.07
C GLU A 334 21.15 6.96 -15.59
N LEU A 335 21.87 6.08 -16.28
CA LEU A 335 23.29 5.88 -16.02
C LEU A 335 24.09 7.05 -16.57
N ARG A 336 24.93 7.61 -15.71
CA ARG A 336 25.81 8.74 -15.99
C ARG A 336 27.24 8.42 -15.57
N PRO A 337 28.25 9.06 -16.19
CA PRO A 337 29.61 9.06 -15.68
C PRO A 337 29.68 9.57 -14.24
N VAL A 338 30.68 9.10 -13.48
CA VAL A 338 30.84 9.41 -12.05
C VAL A 338 31.05 10.92 -11.80
N ASP A 339 31.58 11.65 -12.77
CA ASP A 339 31.82 13.09 -12.71
C ASP A 339 30.59 13.94 -13.11
N TYR A 340 29.42 13.33 -13.34
CA TYR A 340 28.18 14.04 -13.64
C TYR A 340 27.67 14.87 -12.46
N LYS A 341 27.38 16.16 -12.70
CA LYS A 341 27.06 17.15 -11.63
C LYS A 341 25.64 17.72 -11.65
N ASP A 342 24.84 17.42 -12.68
CA ASP A 342 23.53 18.05 -12.88
C ASP A 342 22.39 17.39 -12.09
N ASP A 343 22.69 16.32 -11.34
CA ASP A 343 21.80 15.71 -10.35
C ASP A 343 22.45 15.78 -8.96
N ARG A 344 22.03 16.79 -8.17
CA ARG A 344 22.54 17.03 -6.80
C ARG A 344 21.65 16.44 -5.71
N VAL A 345 20.56 15.78 -6.08
CA VAL A 345 19.51 15.35 -5.13
C VAL A 345 19.30 13.85 -5.18
N TYR A 346 19.28 13.26 -6.37
CA TYR A 346 18.88 11.87 -6.59
C TYR A 346 20.02 11.00 -7.13
N ALA A 347 21.20 11.56 -7.32
CA ALA A 347 22.38 10.84 -7.75
C ALA A 347 22.81 9.81 -6.70
N LEU A 348 22.96 8.56 -7.12
CA LEU A 348 23.52 7.47 -6.32
C LEU A 348 24.71 6.85 -7.05
N LEU A 349 25.82 6.60 -6.35
CA LEU A 349 26.94 5.88 -6.93
C LEU A 349 26.56 4.40 -7.12
N HIS A 350 26.81 3.89 -8.33
CA HIS A 350 26.64 2.48 -8.66
C HIS A 350 27.98 1.77 -8.53
N GLU A 351 28.09 0.89 -7.56
CA GLU A 351 29.33 0.18 -7.23
C GLU A 351 29.11 -1.32 -7.25
N SER A 352 30.19 -2.08 -7.50
CA SER A 352 30.19 -3.52 -7.27
C SER A 352 30.11 -3.81 -5.77
N LYS A 353 29.45 -4.92 -5.41
CA LYS A 353 29.47 -5.44 -4.04
C LYS A 353 30.86 -5.90 -3.58
N MET A 354 31.78 -6.17 -4.51
CA MET A 354 33.12 -6.68 -4.20
C MET A 354 34.17 -5.57 -4.07
N THR A 355 33.90 -4.37 -4.61
CA THR A 355 34.88 -3.26 -4.64
C THR A 355 34.23 -1.97 -4.17
N GLU A 356 34.53 -1.59 -2.94
CA GLU A 356 34.07 -0.32 -2.35
C GLU A 356 34.99 0.84 -2.76
N GLY A 357 34.41 2.03 -2.97
CA GLY A 357 35.16 3.23 -3.36
C GLY A 357 35.54 3.30 -4.84
N HIS A 358 35.10 2.32 -5.64
CA HIS A 358 35.35 2.24 -7.07
C HIS A 358 34.03 2.25 -7.86
N PRO A 359 33.36 3.43 -7.99
CA PRO A 359 32.11 3.55 -8.71
C PRO A 359 32.25 3.25 -10.19
N LEU A 360 31.34 2.41 -10.68
CA LEU A 360 31.21 2.03 -12.08
C LEU A 360 30.48 3.12 -12.87
N ALA A 361 29.50 3.76 -12.22
CA ALA A 361 28.68 4.82 -12.78
C ALA A 361 27.96 5.58 -11.66
N LEU A 362 27.17 6.57 -12.06
CA LEU A 362 26.19 7.27 -11.24
C LEU A 362 24.79 6.97 -11.78
N ILE A 363 23.85 6.61 -10.91
CA ILE A 363 22.42 6.49 -11.22
C ILE A 363 21.77 7.85 -10.94
N SER A 364 21.36 8.53 -12.00
CA SER A 364 20.65 9.81 -11.91
C SER A 364 19.15 9.56 -12.02
N ALA A 365 18.45 9.57 -10.87
CA ALA A 365 17.00 9.43 -10.84
C ALA A 365 16.25 10.76 -11.01
N LYS A 366 16.92 11.88 -11.35
CA LYS A 366 16.32 13.22 -11.51
C LYS A 366 15.07 13.27 -12.40
N ARG A 367 15.14 12.72 -13.61
CA ARG A 367 14.03 12.75 -14.61
C ARG A 367 13.34 11.40 -14.75
N HIS A 368 14.11 10.33 -14.90
CA HIS A 368 13.62 8.97 -15.00
C HIS A 368 14.05 8.20 -13.75
N GLY A 369 13.11 7.55 -13.08
CA GLY A 369 13.37 6.69 -11.93
C GLY A 369 12.11 5.93 -11.56
N ASN A 370 12.07 5.25 -10.42
CA ASN A 370 10.83 4.66 -9.88
C ASN A 370 10.50 5.31 -8.53
N TRP A 371 9.67 4.67 -7.71
CA TRP A 371 9.24 5.22 -6.42
C TRP A 371 10.36 5.36 -5.39
N THR A 372 11.46 4.59 -5.49
CA THR A 372 12.53 4.61 -4.49
C THR A 372 13.28 5.93 -4.45
N ARG A 373 13.22 6.73 -5.52
CA ARG A 373 13.78 8.10 -5.57
C ARG A 373 13.14 9.06 -4.56
N TYR A 374 11.95 8.73 -4.06
CA TYR A 374 11.20 9.53 -3.10
C TYR A 374 11.38 9.04 -1.66
N LEU A 375 12.28 8.08 -1.40
CA LEU A 375 12.61 7.69 -0.04
C LEU A 375 13.26 8.86 0.66
N ASN A 376 12.60 9.39 1.68
CA ASN A 376 13.14 10.47 2.50
C ASN A 376 14.26 9.94 3.40
N HIS A 377 15.07 10.87 3.90
CA HIS A 377 16.09 10.52 4.87
C HIS A 377 15.55 10.31 6.28
N SER A 378 16.13 9.33 6.98
CA SER A 378 16.12 9.26 8.44
C SER A 378 17.49 8.85 8.97
N CYS A 379 17.90 9.41 10.11
CA CYS A 379 19.10 8.96 10.84
C CYS A 379 18.88 7.58 11.51
N LYS A 380 17.62 7.13 11.59
CA LYS A 380 17.23 5.77 12.01
C LYS A 380 16.36 5.13 10.92
N PRO A 381 16.97 4.85 9.75
CA PRO A 381 16.21 4.50 8.56
C PRO A 381 15.51 3.14 8.70
N SER A 382 14.43 2.95 7.94
CA SER A 382 13.78 1.65 7.78
C SER A 382 14.44 0.78 6.72
N THR A 383 15.21 1.38 5.81
CA THR A 383 15.84 0.71 4.66
C THR A 383 17.30 1.11 4.46
N THR A 384 18.02 0.34 3.66
CA THR A 384 19.38 0.63 3.20
C THR A 384 19.54 0.28 1.72
N PHE A 385 20.56 0.85 1.09
CA PHE A 385 21.00 0.41 -0.22
C PHE A 385 21.83 -0.87 -0.12
N LEU A 386 21.49 -1.85 -0.95
CA LEU A 386 22.19 -3.13 -1.05
C LEU A 386 22.73 -3.29 -2.47
N LYS A 387 24.06 -3.36 -2.59
CA LYS A 387 24.74 -3.68 -3.85
C LYS A 387 24.54 -5.16 -4.13
N MET A 388 23.97 -5.51 -5.28
CA MET A 388 23.73 -6.91 -5.65
C MET A 388 24.20 -7.21 -7.07
N THR A 389 24.58 -8.45 -7.29
CA THR A 389 24.83 -9.07 -8.58
C THR A 389 23.69 -10.04 -8.86
N VAL A 390 22.80 -9.73 -9.80
CA VAL A 390 21.63 -10.55 -10.13
C VAL A 390 21.70 -10.97 -11.60
N GLY A 391 21.90 -12.27 -11.82
CA GLY A 391 21.98 -12.83 -13.17
C GLY A 391 23.19 -12.30 -13.93
N LYS A 392 22.89 -11.42 -14.90
CA LYS A 392 23.85 -10.81 -15.83
C LYS A 392 24.15 -9.35 -15.50
N ARG A 393 23.61 -8.80 -14.41
CA ARG A 393 23.74 -7.38 -14.07
C ARG A 393 24.07 -7.15 -12.60
N THR A 394 24.76 -6.06 -12.31
CA THR A 394 24.81 -5.45 -10.98
C THR A 394 23.68 -4.44 -10.83
N ILE A 395 23.12 -4.35 -9.63
CA ILE A 395 21.99 -3.49 -9.30
C ILE A 395 22.21 -2.85 -7.93
N MET A 396 21.56 -1.70 -7.70
CA MET A 396 21.40 -1.10 -6.38
C MET A 396 19.98 -1.41 -5.90
N ALA A 397 19.83 -2.28 -4.92
CA ALA A 397 18.53 -2.63 -4.33
C ALA A 397 18.25 -1.81 -3.07
N VAL A 398 16.98 -1.64 -2.73
CA VAL A 398 16.52 -1.10 -1.45
C VAL A 398 16.05 -2.27 -0.59
N GLN A 399 16.69 -2.47 0.56
CA GLN A 399 16.37 -3.55 1.50
C GLN A 399 15.87 -3.00 2.83
N ALA A 400 14.85 -3.62 3.41
CA ALA A 400 14.40 -3.31 4.77
C ALA A 400 15.42 -3.78 5.82
N VAL A 401 15.83 -2.89 6.74
CA VAL A 401 16.79 -3.22 7.83
C VAL A 401 16.10 -3.56 9.15
N ARG A 402 14.80 -3.30 9.23
CA ARG A 402 13.89 -3.66 10.32
C ARG A 402 12.50 -3.91 9.73
N ASP A 403 11.60 -4.46 10.54
CA ASP A 403 10.20 -4.55 10.17
C ASP A 403 9.62 -3.13 9.95
N ILE A 404 8.78 -3.00 8.92
CA ILE A 404 8.09 -1.77 8.52
C ILE A 404 6.58 -2.03 8.66
N ASP A 405 5.89 -1.17 9.40
CA ASP A 405 4.45 -1.30 9.60
C ASP A 405 3.65 -0.60 8.50
N ILE A 406 2.37 -0.96 8.34
CA ILE A 406 1.48 -0.24 7.44
C ILE A 406 1.35 1.22 7.87
N PHE A 407 1.29 2.11 6.89
CA PHE A 407 1.27 3.56 7.03
C PHE A 407 2.52 4.19 7.64
N GLU A 408 3.59 3.41 7.82
CA GLU A 408 4.90 3.93 8.17
C GLU A 408 5.57 4.56 6.93
N GLU A 409 6.30 5.66 7.15
CA GLU A 409 7.16 6.24 6.12
C GLU A 409 8.39 5.36 5.90
N ILE A 410 8.64 5.01 4.65
CA ILE A 410 9.84 4.26 4.27
C ILE A 410 10.96 5.27 4.06
N THR A 411 12.03 5.11 4.83
CA THR A 411 13.17 6.03 4.89
C THR A 411 14.50 5.31 4.68
N ILE A 412 15.51 6.07 4.26
CA ILE A 412 16.86 5.58 3.98
C ILE A 412 17.91 6.55 4.55
N ASP A 413 19.15 6.10 4.75
CA ASP A 413 20.26 7.02 5.04
C ASP A 413 20.81 7.61 3.72
N TYR A 414 20.94 8.93 3.64
CA TYR A 414 21.53 9.62 2.48
C TYR A 414 23.06 9.69 2.55
N GLY A 415 23.64 9.30 3.69
CA GLY A 415 25.07 9.38 3.95
C GLY A 415 25.53 10.80 4.28
N THR A 416 26.68 10.88 4.93
CA THR A 416 27.25 12.12 5.47
C THR A 416 27.57 13.16 4.38
N GLY A 417 27.93 12.70 3.18
CA GLY A 417 28.23 13.57 2.03
C GLY A 417 27.06 14.48 1.62
N TYR A 418 25.83 13.98 1.71
CA TYR A 418 24.62 14.75 1.38
C TYR A 418 24.40 15.91 2.35
N TRP A 419 24.74 15.70 3.63
CA TRP A 419 24.43 16.62 4.73
C TRP A 419 25.44 17.75 4.95
N LYS A 420 26.61 17.72 4.29
CA LYS A 420 27.69 18.72 4.49
C LYS A 420 27.25 20.19 4.45
N ASN A 421 26.20 20.53 3.69
CA ASN A 421 25.64 21.87 3.60
C ASN A 421 24.11 21.87 3.70
N ARG A 422 23.52 20.91 4.41
CA ARG A 422 22.07 20.73 4.52
C ARG A 422 21.68 20.38 5.95
N LYS A 423 20.53 20.86 6.39
CA LYS A 423 19.94 20.49 7.68
C LYS A 423 19.04 19.28 7.53
N CYS A 424 19.25 18.26 8.34
CA CYS A 424 18.40 17.09 8.44
C CYS A 424 17.10 17.42 9.19
N LEU A 425 15.97 16.97 8.64
CA LEU A 425 14.62 17.19 9.15
C LEU A 425 13.93 15.87 9.54
N CYS A 426 14.71 14.82 9.84
CA CYS A 426 14.13 13.49 10.14
C CYS A 426 13.40 13.45 11.49
N GLY A 427 13.80 14.28 12.46
CA GLY A 427 13.21 14.34 13.79
C GLY A 427 13.61 13.20 14.74
N GLU A 428 14.53 12.32 14.33
CA GLU A 428 15.04 11.25 15.19
C GLU A 428 15.89 11.79 16.36
N PRO A 429 15.80 11.20 17.56
CA PRO A 429 16.76 11.45 18.62
C PRO A 429 18.18 11.09 18.15
N GLY A 430 19.15 11.98 18.39
CA GLY A 430 20.53 11.79 17.90
C GLY A 430 20.71 12.08 16.41
N CYS A 431 19.88 12.96 15.85
CA CYS A 431 19.95 13.37 14.46
C CYS A 431 21.34 13.94 14.10
N CYS A 432 21.84 13.63 12.90
CA CYS A 432 23.16 14.08 12.43
C CYS A 432 23.33 15.61 12.42
N SER A 433 22.24 16.36 12.26
CA SER A 433 22.27 17.83 12.33
C SER A 433 22.11 18.41 13.74
N GLN A 434 21.81 17.60 14.76
CA GLN A 434 21.87 17.99 16.17
C GLN A 434 23.27 17.75 16.74
N ALA A 435 23.91 16.63 16.36
CA ALA A 435 25.28 16.34 16.76
C ALA A 435 26.30 17.38 16.26
N ALA A 436 26.11 17.91 15.05
CA ALA A 436 26.98 18.94 14.49
C ALA A 436 26.95 20.28 15.26
N THR A 437 25.86 20.59 15.98
CA THR A 437 25.76 21.82 16.77
C THR A 437 26.41 21.73 18.15
N GLU A 438 26.63 20.52 18.67
CA GLU A 438 27.28 20.33 19.98
C GLU A 438 28.82 20.41 19.85
N GLU A 439 29.39 19.85 18.78
CA GLU A 439 30.84 19.95 18.50
C GLU A 439 31.31 21.39 18.19
N GLU A 440 30.46 22.24 17.59
CA GLU A 440 30.79 23.65 17.32
C GLU A 440 30.65 24.55 18.57
N THR A 441 30.05 24.07 19.66
CA THR A 441 29.95 24.81 20.93
C THR A 441 31.04 24.45 21.95
N GLU A 442 31.78 23.36 21.70
CA GLU A 442 32.90 22.90 22.54
C GLU A 442 34.29 23.16 21.93
N ALA A 443 34.36 23.75 20.73
CA ALA A 443 35.59 24.19 20.05
C ALA A 443 35.68 25.73 20.03
#